data_AF-A0AAE1GQM2-F1
#
_entry.id   AF-A0AAE1GQM2-F1
#
_cell.length_a   1.000
_cell.length_b   1.000
_cell.length_c   1.000
_cell.angle_alpha   90.00
_cell.angle_beta   90.00
_cell.angle_gamma   90.00
#
_symmetry.space_group_name_H-M   'P 1'
#
loop_
_entity.id
_entity.type
_entity.pdbx_description
1 polymer ?
#
loop_
_entity_poly.entity_id
_entity_poly.type
_entity_poly.pdbx_seq_one_letter_code
_entity_poly.pdbx_strand_id
1 'polypeptide(L)'
;MKDLVPCEETGKKVLVKTLCGLECVPLVSIDLQSQLFNGQAMVGFVEELPVPGVDFLMGNDIAGGKVSVAPVVPETPVDSYEIEQLERQMPELFPVCAVTRARAAGGTVTEDKSFED
;
A
#
# COMPACT_ATOMS: atom_id res chain seq x y z
N MET A 1 -0.67 22.71 -4.53
CA MET A 1 0.59 22.70 -3.75
C MET A 1 1.45 23.83 -4.30
N LYS A 2 1.39 25.00 -3.67
CA LYS A 2 2.21 26.14 -4.06
C LYS A 2 3.52 26.00 -3.30
N ASP A 3 4.64 26.28 -3.95
CA ASP A 3 5.98 26.38 -3.35
C ASP A 3 6.83 25.09 -3.37
N LEU A 4 6.90 24.41 -4.53
CA LEU A 4 8.12 23.65 -4.84
C LEU A 4 9.20 24.65 -5.28
N VAL A 5 10.19 24.88 -4.42
CA VAL A 5 11.31 25.80 -4.66
C VAL A 5 12.34 25.13 -5.60
N PRO A 6 13.01 25.89 -6.51
CA PRO A 6 14.01 25.32 -7.42
C PRO A 6 15.13 24.61 -6.66
N CYS A 7 15.57 23.49 -7.22
CA CYS A 7 16.43 22.53 -6.55
C CYS A 7 17.77 22.31 -7.29
N GLU A 8 18.81 22.00 -6.52
CA GLU A 8 20.08 21.48 -7.03
C GLU A 8 19.97 20.00 -7.41
N GLU A 9 20.37 19.65 -8.64
CA GLU A 9 20.61 18.25 -9.01
C GLU A 9 21.83 17.72 -8.26
N THR A 10 21.68 16.60 -7.57
CA THR A 10 22.78 16.04 -6.77
C THR A 10 23.78 15.22 -7.59
N GLY A 11 23.51 15.00 -8.88
CA GLY A 11 24.28 14.11 -9.76
C GLY A 11 24.15 12.61 -9.39
N LYS A 12 23.40 12.28 -8.34
CA LYS A 12 23.16 10.90 -7.89
C LYS A 12 21.89 10.37 -8.55
N LYS A 13 21.84 9.05 -8.76
CA LYS A 13 20.65 8.33 -9.20
C LYS A 13 20.31 7.24 -8.20
N VAL A 14 19.04 6.89 -8.11
CA VAL A 14 18.54 5.77 -7.32
C VAL A 14 17.80 4.79 -8.23
N LEU A 15 17.89 3.50 -7.91
CA LEU A 15 17.12 2.46 -8.57
C LEU A 15 15.79 2.28 -7.82
N VAL A 16 14.68 2.54 -8.50
CA VAL A 16 13.32 2.34 -7.98
C VAL A 16 12.67 1.15 -8.65
N LYS A 17 11.91 0.38 -7.88
CA LYS A 17 11.09 -0.72 -8.38
C LYS A 17 9.71 -0.19 -8.75
N THR A 18 9.36 -0.32 -10.02
CA THR A 18 8.07 0.05 -10.58
C THR A 18 7.23 -1.19 -10.85
N LEU A 19 5.99 -1.01 -11.30
CA LEU A 19 5.12 -2.13 -11.72
C LEU A 19 5.70 -2.88 -12.94
N CYS A 20 6.48 -2.20 -13.77
CA CYS A 20 7.03 -2.74 -15.02
C CYS A 20 8.51 -3.14 -14.93
N GLY A 21 9.17 -2.96 -13.78
CA GLY A 21 10.56 -3.36 -13.61
C GLY A 21 11.36 -2.47 -12.65
N LEU A 22 12.64 -2.28 -12.97
CA LEU A 22 13.56 -1.41 -12.23
C LEU A 22 13.92 -0.21 -13.11
N GLU A 23 13.89 0.97 -12.52
CA GLU A 23 14.16 2.23 -13.23
C GLU A 23 15.16 3.07 -12.44
N CYS A 24 16.13 3.67 -13.14
CA CYS A 24 17.11 4.58 -12.55
C CYS A 24 16.62 6.02 -12.65
N VAL A 25 16.28 6.64 -11.52
CA VAL A 25 15.77 8.01 -11.46
C VAL A 25 16.81 8.96 -10.85
N PRO A 26 16.98 10.17 -11.38
CA PRO A 26 17.83 11.20 -10.78
C PRO A 26 17.30 11.66 -9.43
N LEU A 27 18.23 11.99 -8.53
CA LEU A 27 17.93 12.48 -7.20
C LEU A 27 18.12 13.99 -7.08
N VAL A 28 17.12 14.63 -6.50
CA VAL A 28 16.97 16.08 -6.42
C VAL A 28 16.61 16.42 -4.96
N SER A 29 17.26 17.43 -4.37
CA SER A 29 17.10 17.86 -2.97
C SER A 29 16.10 19.04 -2.78
N ILE A 30 14.82 18.76 -2.60
CA ILE A 30 13.81 19.83 -2.46
C ILE A 30 13.64 20.27 -1.01
N ASP A 31 13.19 21.51 -0.78
CA ASP A 31 12.54 21.89 0.48
C ASP A 31 11.04 21.64 0.36
N LEU A 32 10.50 20.79 1.21
CA LEU A 32 9.13 20.31 1.15
C LEU A 32 8.36 20.84 2.34
N GLN A 33 7.27 21.57 2.08
CA GLN A 33 6.35 22.06 3.11
C GLN A 33 4.97 21.42 2.93
N SER A 34 4.53 20.68 3.94
CA SER A 34 3.26 19.97 3.93
C SER A 34 2.75 19.66 5.34
N GLN A 35 1.51 19.18 5.44
CA GLN A 35 0.95 18.71 6.72
C GLN A 35 1.63 17.43 7.24
N LEU A 36 2.25 16.65 6.35
CA LEU A 36 2.88 15.38 6.69
C LEU A 36 4.35 15.57 7.08
N PHE A 37 5.07 16.40 6.35
CA PHE A 37 6.50 16.64 6.50
C PHE A 37 6.88 18.08 6.16
N ASN A 38 7.83 18.65 6.90
CA ASN A 38 8.40 19.98 6.65
C ASN A 38 9.94 19.92 6.72
N GLY A 39 10.62 20.34 5.66
CA GLY A 39 12.08 20.45 5.58
C GLY A 39 12.68 19.87 4.29
N GLN A 40 14.00 19.70 4.30
CA GLN A 40 14.74 19.18 3.14
C GLN A 40 14.49 17.68 2.94
N ALA A 41 14.16 17.30 1.70
CA ALA A 41 13.94 15.91 1.31
C ALA A 41 14.64 15.59 -0.03
N MET A 42 15.22 14.40 -0.11
CA MET A 42 15.74 13.83 -1.35
C MET A 42 14.62 13.11 -2.09
N VAL A 43 14.36 13.51 -3.33
CA VAL A 43 13.26 12.95 -4.13
C VAL A 43 13.77 12.47 -5.49
N GLY A 44 13.16 11.41 -6.00
CA GLY A 44 13.36 10.96 -7.38
C GLY A 44 12.58 11.86 -8.34
N PHE A 45 13.23 12.31 -9.41
CA PHE A 45 12.59 13.11 -10.44
C PHE A 45 12.25 12.23 -11.66
N VAL A 46 11.00 12.35 -12.14
CA VAL A 46 10.49 11.72 -13.35
C VAL A 46 9.63 12.73 -14.11
N GLU A 47 9.52 12.60 -15.43
CA GLU A 47 8.77 13.54 -16.27
C GLU A 47 7.26 13.46 -16.03
N GLU A 48 6.74 12.26 -15.80
CA GLU A 48 5.31 12.03 -15.60
C GLU A 48 5.06 10.95 -14.54
N LEU A 49 4.07 11.20 -13.69
CA LEU A 49 3.57 10.21 -12.74
C LEU A 49 2.40 9.43 -13.35
N PRO A 50 2.21 8.15 -12.98
CA PRO A 50 1.21 7.27 -13.60
C PRO A 50 -0.25 7.66 -13.29
N VAL A 51 -0.47 8.73 -12.53
CA VAL A 51 -1.81 9.18 -12.10
C VAL A 51 -1.98 10.65 -12.51
N PRO A 52 -2.91 10.95 -13.44
CA PRO A 52 -3.18 12.33 -13.86
C PRO A 52 -3.56 13.24 -12.69
N GLY A 53 -2.98 14.45 -12.66
CA GLY A 53 -3.23 15.43 -11.61
C GLY A 53 -2.44 15.20 -10.32
N VAL A 54 -1.55 14.21 -10.28
CA VAL A 54 -0.60 14.02 -9.19
C VAL A 54 0.75 14.60 -9.60
N ASP A 55 1.22 15.58 -8.82
CA ASP A 55 2.52 16.24 -9.06
C ASP A 55 3.65 15.63 -8.18
N PHE A 56 3.30 14.90 -7.12
CA PHE A 56 4.25 14.43 -6.13
C PHE A 56 3.80 13.13 -5.45
N LEU A 57 4.70 12.15 -5.35
CA LEU A 57 4.48 10.93 -4.57
C LEU A 57 5.37 10.95 -3.32
N MET A 58 4.74 11.00 -2.14
CA MET A 58 5.43 10.89 -0.86
C MET A 58 5.34 9.45 -0.35
N GLY A 59 6.51 8.82 -0.13
CA GLY A 59 6.57 7.53 0.53
C GLY A 59 6.16 7.62 2.01
N ASN A 60 5.56 6.54 2.53
CA ASN A 60 5.07 6.47 3.91
C ASN A 60 6.18 6.68 4.96
N ASP A 61 7.42 6.32 4.61
CA ASP A 61 8.59 6.48 5.48
C ASP A 61 8.86 7.95 5.82
N ILE A 62 8.70 8.84 4.83
CA ILE A 62 8.85 10.30 5.04
C ILE A 62 7.65 10.87 5.81
N ALA A 63 6.46 10.30 5.62
CA ALA A 63 5.25 10.76 6.29
C ALA A 63 5.18 10.36 7.79
N GLY A 64 6.19 9.66 8.32
CA GLY A 64 6.33 9.39 9.76
C GLY A 64 5.19 8.55 10.33
N GLY A 65 4.67 7.58 9.56
CA GLY A 65 3.58 6.70 10.00
C GLY A 65 2.18 7.31 9.93
N LYS A 66 2.04 8.60 9.58
CA LYS A 66 0.74 9.27 9.40
C LYS A 66 -0.12 8.69 8.28
N VAL A 67 0.47 7.88 7.39
CA VAL A 67 -0.16 7.31 6.19
C VAL A 67 -0.33 5.79 6.32
N SER A 68 0.15 5.17 7.41
CA SER A 68 -0.16 3.77 7.71
C SER A 68 -1.55 3.70 8.35
N VAL A 69 -2.58 3.60 7.51
CA VAL A 69 -3.93 3.28 7.99
C VAL A 69 -4.00 1.77 8.20
N ALA A 70 -4.38 1.33 9.39
CA ALA A 70 -4.68 -0.08 9.61
C ALA A 70 -5.80 -0.49 8.64
N PRO A 71 -5.67 -1.62 7.93
CA PRO A 71 -6.75 -2.09 7.08
C PRO A 71 -8.00 -2.27 7.95
N VAL A 72 -9.11 -1.66 7.52
CA VAL A 72 -10.39 -1.82 8.19
C VAL A 72 -10.89 -3.23 7.88
N VAL A 73 -10.80 -4.11 8.86
CA VAL A 73 -11.37 -5.45 8.78
C VAL A 73 -12.75 -5.39 9.42
N PRO A 74 -13.83 -5.70 8.70
CA PRO A 74 -15.14 -5.80 9.30
C PRO A 74 -15.15 -6.95 10.33
N GLU A 75 -15.81 -6.75 11.48
CA GLU A 75 -15.91 -7.78 12.53
C GLU A 75 -16.55 -9.07 12.00
N THR A 76 -17.50 -8.92 11.09
CA THR A 76 -18.17 -10.03 10.41
C THR A 76 -17.71 -10.08 8.95
N PRO A 77 -17.25 -11.24 8.45
CA PRO A 77 -16.98 -11.41 7.03
C PRO A 77 -18.19 -11.02 6.21
N VAL A 78 -17.98 -10.19 5.19
CA VAL A 78 -19.04 -9.85 4.23
C VAL A 78 -19.26 -11.06 3.33
N ASP A 79 -20.45 -11.64 3.42
CA ASP A 79 -20.89 -12.72 2.55
C ASP A 79 -21.92 -12.15 1.58
N SER A 80 -21.45 -11.68 0.42
CA SER A 80 -22.31 -11.18 -0.64
C SER A 80 -22.23 -12.06 -1.87
N TYR A 81 -23.35 -12.16 -2.59
CA TYR A 81 -23.42 -12.88 -3.86
C TYR A 81 -22.38 -12.38 -4.87
N GLU A 82 -22.02 -11.10 -4.83
CA GLU A 82 -21.00 -10.53 -5.71
C GLU A 82 -19.61 -11.11 -5.42
N ILE A 83 -19.29 -11.34 -4.14
CA ILE A 83 -18.02 -11.95 -3.71
C ILE A 83 -17.95 -13.41 -4.17
N GLU A 84 -19.04 -14.18 -4.06
CA GLU A 84 -19.08 -15.55 -4.60
C GLU A 84 -18.88 -15.60 -6.12
N GLN A 85 -19.45 -14.63 -6.84
CA GLN A 85 -19.30 -14.57 -8.29
C GLN A 85 -17.88 -14.20 -8.69
N LEU A 86 -17.26 -13.27 -7.97
CA LEU A 86 -15.86 -12.93 -8.15
C LEU A 86 -14.93 -14.12 -7.83
N GLU A 87 -15.25 -14.94 -6.83
CA GLU A 87 -14.50 -16.16 -6.50
C GLU A 87 -14.55 -17.17 -7.65
N ARG A 88 -15.71 -17.35 -8.28
CA ARG A 88 -15.85 -18.23 -9.45
C ARG A 88 -15.10 -17.69 -10.67
N GLN A 89 -15.04 -16.37 -10.84
CA GLN A 89 -14.38 -15.72 -11.97
C GLN A 89 -12.85 -15.63 -11.80
N MET A 90 -12.37 -15.48 -10.57
CA MET A 90 -10.96 -15.27 -10.25
C MET A 90 -10.50 -16.14 -9.06
N PRO A 91 -10.56 -17.48 -9.20
CA PRO A 91 -10.29 -18.40 -8.09
C PRO A 91 -8.88 -18.25 -7.50
N GLU A 92 -7.91 -17.79 -8.29
CA GLU A 92 -6.52 -17.59 -7.86
C GLU A 92 -6.32 -16.39 -6.89
N LEU A 93 -7.28 -15.44 -6.84
CA LEU A 93 -7.15 -14.20 -6.04
C LEU A 93 -7.66 -14.37 -4.59
N PHE A 94 -8.61 -15.27 -4.39
CA PHE A 94 -9.29 -15.49 -3.12
C PHE A 94 -8.46 -16.22 -2.05
N PRO A 95 -7.64 -17.26 -2.34
CA PRO A 95 -6.78 -17.87 -1.32
C PRO A 95 -5.67 -16.92 -0.82
N VAL A 96 -5.48 -15.78 -1.47
CA VAL A 96 -4.45 -14.79 -1.13
C VAL A 96 -4.93 -13.75 -0.10
N CYS A 97 -6.25 -13.61 0.11
CA CYS A 97 -6.79 -12.65 1.07
C CYS A 97 -6.85 -13.26 2.49
N ALA A 98 -6.58 -12.43 3.52
CA ALA A 98 -6.54 -12.89 4.90
C ALA A 98 -7.88 -13.47 5.39
N VAL A 99 -9.00 -12.93 4.89
CA VAL A 99 -10.36 -13.32 5.26
C VAL A 99 -10.70 -14.72 4.77
N THR A 100 -10.39 -15.04 3.50
CA THR A 100 -10.68 -16.37 2.92
C THR A 100 -9.76 -17.46 3.51
N ARG A 101 -8.49 -17.14 3.81
CA ARG A 101 -7.61 -18.09 4.54
C ARG A 101 -8.17 -18.48 5.90
N ALA A 102 -8.73 -17.53 6.65
CA ALA A 102 -9.34 -17.80 7.94
C ALA A 102 -10.60 -18.68 7.79
N ARG A 103 -11.42 -18.48 6.74
CA ARG A 103 -12.58 -19.33 6.43
C ARG A 103 -12.16 -20.78 6.10
N ALA A 104 -11.09 -20.96 5.32
CA ALA A 104 -10.56 -22.29 4.99
C ALA A 104 -9.96 -23.03 6.21
N ALA A 105 -9.45 -22.30 7.19
CA ALA A 105 -8.93 -22.87 8.44
C ALA A 105 -10.03 -23.23 9.46
N GLY A 106 -11.28 -22.79 9.24
CA GLY A 106 -12.44 -23.05 10.10
C GLY A 106 -13.04 -24.45 9.98
N GLY A 107 -12.22 -25.48 9.76
CA GLY A 107 -12.65 -26.88 9.75
C GLY A 107 -13.04 -27.36 11.16
N THR A 108 -14.35 -27.55 11.37
CA THR A 108 -15.01 -28.28 12.47
C THR A 108 -14.49 -28.02 13.89
N VAL A 109 -15.23 -27.19 14.65
CA VAL A 109 -15.28 -27.36 16.12
C VAL A 109 -15.78 -28.78 16.38
N THR A 110 -14.90 -29.65 16.85
CA THR A 110 -15.31 -30.91 17.46
C THR A 110 -15.85 -30.54 18.84
N GLU A 111 -17.11 -30.87 19.10
CA GLU A 111 -17.71 -30.75 20.43
C GLU A 111 -16.88 -31.61 21.40
N ASP A 112 -16.22 -30.95 22.36
CA ASP A 112 -15.68 -31.60 23.55
C ASP A 112 -16.84 -32.24 24.32
N LYS A 113 -17.03 -33.55 24.13
CA LYS A 113 -17.85 -34.35 25.05
C LYS A 113 -17.03 -34.62 26.32
N SER A 114 -17.32 -33.81 27.33
CA SER A 114 -17.35 -34.11 28.76
C SER A 114 -16.73 -35.45 29.22
N PHE A 115 -15.66 -35.34 29.99
CA PHE A 115 -15.21 -36.37 30.95
C PHE A 115 -15.91 -36.09 32.29
N GLU A 116 -16.81 -36.97 32.72
CA GLU A 116 -17.30 -37.05 34.11
C GLU A 116 -16.42 -38.06 34.87
N ASP A 117 -16.01 -37.64 36.08
CA ASP A 117 -15.32 -38.32 37.21
C ASP A 117 -14.64 -39.69 37.02
#